data_AF-A0A848CED4-F1
#
_entry.id   AF-A0A848CED4-F1
#
_cell.length_a   1.000
_cell.length_b   1.000
_cell.length_c   1.000
_cell.angle_alpha   90.00
_cell.angle_beta   90.00
_cell.angle_gamma   90.00
#
_symmetry.space_group_name_H-M   'P 1'
#
loop_
_entity.id
_entity.type
_entity.pdbx_description
1 polymer ?
#
loop_
_entity_poly.entity_id
_entity_poly.type
_entity_poly.pdbx_seq_one_letter_code
_entity_poly.pdbx_strand_id
1 'polypeptide(L)'
;MHPTANIIAKFGAAIGIDGLETENGVCTLQFDDVTVTLECAENGDALYLYSRVCGLPESDADKLALYGLLLELDSFFRGTDGGILGIEPLLDAVTYTRRLPLEHLDEAILDRQVGRHVDTVESLRASIAQLREQAATPQAAAEAGWNDGMLKI
;
A
#
# COMPACT_ATOMS: atom_id res chain seq x y z
N MET A 1 -28.92 4.35 3.25
CA MET A 1 -27.55 4.03 3.70
C MET A 1 -26.69 3.91 2.46
N HIS A 2 -25.52 4.57 2.43
CA HIS A 2 -24.56 4.35 1.35
C HIS A 2 -24.14 2.86 1.36
N PRO A 3 -24.03 2.18 0.20
CA PRO A 3 -23.64 0.77 0.14
C PRO A 3 -22.38 0.46 0.96
N THR A 4 -21.40 1.36 0.91
CA THR A 4 -20.11 1.24 1.62
C THR A 4 -20.25 1.31 3.13
N ALA A 5 -21.12 2.18 3.66
CA ALA A 5 -21.31 2.30 5.11
C ALA A 5 -21.86 1.01 5.72
N ASN A 6 -22.74 0.30 4.99
CA ASN A 6 -23.26 -0.99 5.42
C ASN A 6 -22.18 -2.09 5.38
N ILE A 7 -21.32 -2.09 4.34
CA ILE A 7 -20.21 -3.04 4.23
C ILE A 7 -19.21 -2.84 5.38
N ILE A 8 -18.84 -1.59 5.68
CA ILE A 8 -17.90 -1.26 6.77
C ILE A 8 -18.47 -1.66 8.13
N ALA A 9 -19.75 -1.40 8.39
CA ALA A 9 -20.39 -1.80 9.65
C ALA A 9 -20.40 -3.33 9.83
N LYS A 10 -20.72 -4.08 8.76
CA LYS A 10 -20.68 -5.55 8.79
C LYS A 10 -19.26 -6.10 8.97
N PHE A 11 -18.28 -5.51 8.29
CA PHE A 11 -16.89 -5.85 8.46
C PHE A 11 -16.43 -5.60 9.90
N GLY A 12 -16.77 -4.44 10.48
CA GLY A 12 -16.52 -4.13 11.88
C GLY A 12 -17.07 -5.20 12.82
N ALA A 13 -18.33 -5.58 12.67
CA ALA A 13 -18.94 -6.65 13.47
C ALA A 13 -18.20 -8.00 13.29
N ALA A 14 -17.77 -8.33 12.07
CA ALA A 14 -17.04 -9.57 11.80
C ALA A 14 -15.67 -9.64 12.51
N ILE A 15 -15.02 -8.49 12.72
CA ILE A 15 -13.74 -8.38 13.46
C ILE A 15 -13.91 -8.01 14.94
N GLY A 16 -15.15 -8.02 15.46
CA GLY A 16 -15.45 -7.77 16.87
C GLY A 16 -15.53 -6.29 17.27
N ILE A 17 -15.70 -5.39 16.31
CA ILE A 17 -15.89 -3.95 16.51
C ILE A 17 -17.33 -3.58 16.14
N ASP A 18 -18.23 -3.75 17.10
CA ASP A 18 -19.63 -3.36 16.94
C ASP A 18 -19.78 -1.85 16.76
N GLY A 19 -20.58 -1.43 15.78
CA GLY A 19 -20.82 -0.01 15.51
C GLY A 19 -19.67 0.70 14.79
N LEU A 20 -18.81 -0.03 14.07
CA LEU A 20 -17.80 0.59 13.21
C LEU A 20 -18.48 1.45 12.14
N GLU A 21 -18.11 2.73 12.11
CA GLU A 21 -18.69 3.73 11.22
C GLU A 21 -17.59 4.55 10.52
N THR A 22 -17.99 5.25 9.46
CA THR A 22 -17.14 6.23 8.77
C THR A 22 -17.46 7.63 9.25
N GLU A 23 -16.43 8.43 9.50
CA GLU A 23 -16.55 9.89 9.65
C GLU A 23 -16.21 10.55 8.31
N ASN A 24 -17.14 11.29 7.72
CA ASN A 24 -16.98 11.92 6.39
C ASN A 24 -16.52 10.96 5.28
N GLY A 25 -16.97 9.70 5.32
CA GLY A 25 -16.60 8.67 4.34
C GLY A 25 -15.26 7.98 4.62
N VAL A 26 -14.59 8.32 5.71
CA VAL A 26 -13.29 7.78 6.12
C VAL A 26 -13.43 6.96 7.41
N CYS A 27 -12.79 5.81 7.47
CA CYS A 27 -12.65 4.99 8.66
C CYS A 27 -11.20 4.56 8.79
N THR A 28 -10.58 4.72 9.98
CA THR A 28 -9.19 4.34 10.20
C THR A 28 -9.09 3.27 11.27
N LEU A 29 -8.33 2.22 10.97
CA LEU A 29 -8.11 1.06 11.82
C LEU A 29 -6.62 0.86 12.05
N GLN A 30 -6.27 0.34 13.22
CA GLN A 30 -4.89 0.00 13.57
C GLN A 30 -4.78 -1.52 13.74
N PHE A 31 -3.86 -2.12 12.99
CA PHE A 31 -3.48 -3.53 13.09
C PHE A 31 -2.00 -3.56 13.48
N ASP A 32 -1.70 -3.94 14.72
CA ASP A 32 -0.34 -3.85 15.29
C ASP A 32 0.31 -2.46 15.04
N ASP A 33 1.34 -2.37 14.20
CA ASP A 33 2.02 -1.13 13.81
C ASP A 33 1.58 -0.58 12.43
N VAL A 34 0.60 -1.21 11.77
CA VAL A 34 0.03 -0.80 10.48
C VAL A 34 -1.31 -0.07 10.69
N THR A 35 -1.33 1.22 10.37
CA THR A 35 -2.57 1.99 10.25
C THR A 35 -3.15 1.81 8.85
N VAL A 36 -4.40 1.35 8.75
CA VAL A 36 -5.15 1.21 7.49
C VAL A 36 -6.30 2.18 7.49
N THR A 37 -6.34 3.07 6.50
CA THR A 37 -7.46 3.97 6.27
C THR A 37 -8.31 3.45 5.12
N LEU A 38 -9.61 3.30 5.41
CA LEU A 38 -10.68 2.95 4.49
C LEU A 38 -11.38 4.24 4.09
N GLU A 39 -11.35 4.59 2.80
CA GLU A 39 -11.96 5.81 2.29
C GLU A 39 -12.91 5.53 1.14
N CYS A 40 -14.14 5.99 1.28
CA CYS A 40 -15.13 5.90 0.21
C CYS A 40 -14.77 6.86 -0.90
N ALA A 41 -14.70 6.38 -2.14
CA ALA A 41 -14.56 7.25 -3.30
C ALA A 41 -15.73 8.25 -3.37
N GLU A 42 -15.47 9.49 -3.79
CA GLU A 42 -16.51 10.54 -3.90
C GLU A 42 -17.68 10.14 -4.82
N ASN A 43 -17.37 9.40 -5.90
CA ASN A 43 -18.37 8.88 -6.83
C ASN A 43 -19.13 7.65 -6.30
N GLY A 44 -18.73 7.14 -5.14
CA GLY A 44 -19.34 5.98 -4.48
C GLY A 44 -19.14 4.65 -5.20
N ASP A 45 -18.15 4.51 -6.10
CA ASP A 45 -17.93 3.28 -6.88
C ASP A 45 -16.85 2.35 -6.31
N ALA A 46 -16.06 2.85 -5.36
CA ALA A 46 -14.93 2.15 -4.79
C ALA A 46 -14.71 2.50 -3.32
N LEU A 47 -13.97 1.60 -2.68
CA LEU A 47 -13.33 1.80 -1.39
C LEU A 47 -11.82 1.81 -1.61
N TYR A 48 -11.13 2.83 -1.11
CA TYR A 48 -9.68 2.86 -1.06
C TYR A 48 -9.20 2.35 0.29
N LEU A 49 -8.19 1.49 0.26
CA LEU A 49 -7.37 1.15 1.40
C LEU A 49 -6.05 1.87 1.24
N TYR A 50 -5.60 2.62 2.22
CA TYR A 50 -4.25 3.17 2.20
C TYR A 50 -3.58 3.19 3.56
N SER A 51 -2.25 3.07 3.52
CA SER A 51 -1.40 3.07 4.70
C SER A 51 -0.11 3.84 4.43
N ARG A 52 0.42 4.46 5.48
CA ARG A 52 1.80 4.96 5.49
C ARG A 52 2.77 3.78 5.54
N VAL A 53 3.68 3.72 4.57
CA VAL A 53 4.75 2.72 4.51
C VAL A 53 5.97 3.22 5.28
N CYS A 54 6.54 4.37 4.90
CA CYS A 54 7.67 4.99 5.58
C CYS A 54 7.70 6.52 5.37
N GLY A 55 8.51 7.25 6.15
CA GLY A 55 8.85 8.65 5.84
C GLY A 55 9.89 8.76 4.71
N LEU A 56 10.00 9.95 4.13
CA LEU A 56 11.04 10.22 3.14
C LEU A 56 12.41 10.39 3.81
N PRO A 57 13.50 9.86 3.22
CA PRO A 57 14.85 10.16 3.67
C PRO A 57 15.18 11.65 3.50
N GLU A 58 16.15 12.16 4.25
CA GLU A 58 16.63 13.55 4.05
C GLU A 58 17.59 13.67 2.87
N SER A 59 18.50 12.70 2.70
CA SER A 59 19.55 12.74 1.68
C SER A 59 19.00 12.48 0.27
N ASP A 60 19.52 13.20 -0.72
CA ASP A 60 19.10 13.03 -2.12
C ASP A 60 19.49 11.65 -2.68
N ALA A 61 20.61 11.08 -2.21
CA ALA A 61 21.04 9.75 -2.60
C ALA A 61 20.07 8.66 -2.12
N ASP A 62 19.63 8.75 -0.86
CA ASP A 62 18.68 7.79 -0.29
C ASP A 62 17.28 7.97 -0.88
N LYS A 63 16.86 9.21 -1.16
CA LYS A 63 15.61 9.47 -1.89
C LYS A 63 15.63 8.83 -3.27
N LEU A 64 16.74 9.00 -4.03
CA LEU A 64 16.86 8.43 -5.36
C LEU A 64 16.82 6.88 -5.32
N ALA A 65 17.52 6.27 -4.35
CA ALA A 65 17.49 4.82 -4.15
C ALA A 65 16.08 4.33 -3.79
N LEU A 66 15.39 5.04 -2.87
CA LEU A 66 14.02 4.73 -2.49
C LEU A 66 13.10 4.82 -3.71
N TYR A 67 13.14 5.91 -4.48
CA TYR A 67 12.29 6.08 -5.66
C TYR A 67 12.55 5.00 -6.72
N GLY A 68 13.80 4.60 -6.92
CA GLY A 68 14.15 3.48 -7.78
C GLY A 68 13.48 2.18 -7.33
N LEU A 69 13.55 1.85 -6.04
CA LEU A 69 12.89 0.68 -5.47
C LEU A 69 11.35 0.75 -5.62
N LEU A 70 10.73 1.90 -5.32
CA LEU A 70 9.28 2.05 -5.45
C LEU A 70 8.81 1.77 -6.89
N LEU A 71 9.49 2.34 -7.88
CA LEU A 71 9.19 2.10 -9.30
C LEU A 71 9.40 0.64 -9.72
N GLU A 72 10.40 -0.04 -9.15
CA GLU A 72 10.61 -1.47 -9.40
C GLU A 72 9.47 -2.31 -8.82
N LEU A 73 9.02 -2.01 -7.60
CA LEU A 73 7.94 -2.74 -6.92
C LEU A 73 6.58 -2.52 -7.60
N ASP A 74 6.32 -1.30 -8.07
CA ASP A 74 5.12 -0.96 -8.86
C ASP A 74 5.14 -1.62 -10.26
N SER A 75 6.32 -1.91 -10.81
CA SER A 75 6.44 -2.52 -12.14
C SER A 75 5.69 -3.85 -12.18
N PHE A 76 4.62 -3.90 -12.99
CA PHE A 76 3.70 -5.04 -13.08
C PHE A 76 3.15 -5.52 -11.72
N PHE A 77 3.07 -4.62 -10.74
CA PHE A 77 2.61 -4.89 -9.37
C PHE A 77 3.41 -5.98 -8.65
N ARG A 78 4.68 -6.17 -9.01
CA ARG A 78 5.53 -7.26 -8.49
C ARG A 78 5.63 -7.27 -6.97
N GLY A 79 5.69 -6.10 -6.35
CA GLY A 79 5.80 -5.95 -4.90
C GLY A 79 4.54 -5.44 -4.22
N THR A 80 3.51 -5.08 -4.97
CA THR A 80 2.37 -4.29 -4.45
C THR A 80 1.05 -5.04 -4.45
N ASP A 81 1.02 -6.30 -4.90
CA ASP A 81 -0.18 -7.16 -4.88
C ASP A 81 -1.42 -6.46 -5.50
N GLY A 82 -1.20 -5.74 -6.61
CA GLY A 82 -2.25 -5.00 -7.34
C GLY A 82 -2.56 -3.60 -6.79
N GLY A 83 -1.89 -3.15 -5.74
CA GLY A 83 -1.92 -1.76 -5.28
C GLY A 83 -0.82 -0.90 -5.91
N ILE A 84 -0.70 0.34 -5.44
CA ILE A 84 0.23 1.34 -5.98
C ILE A 84 1.01 1.96 -4.82
N LEU A 85 2.31 2.17 -5.03
CA LEU A 85 3.16 3.00 -4.17
C LEU A 85 3.14 4.45 -4.65
N GLY A 86 2.98 5.38 -3.71
CA GLY A 86 2.97 6.80 -3.99
C GLY A 86 3.79 7.58 -2.98
N ILE A 87 4.17 8.80 -3.37
CA ILE A 87 4.63 9.81 -2.43
C ILE A 87 3.43 10.71 -2.13
N GLU A 88 3.06 10.83 -0.86
CA GLU A 88 2.08 11.80 -0.39
C GLU A 88 2.82 13.03 0.14
N PRO A 89 2.90 14.14 -0.63
CA PRO A 89 3.72 15.29 -0.28
C PRO A 89 3.27 15.96 1.03
N LEU A 90 1.98 15.91 1.36
CA LEU A 90 1.47 16.53 2.59
C LEU A 90 1.87 15.77 3.85
N LEU A 91 2.15 14.46 3.72
CA LEU A 91 2.54 13.59 4.83
C LEU A 91 4.05 13.35 4.90
N ASP A 92 4.79 13.85 3.91
CA ASP A 92 6.22 13.59 3.70
C ASP A 92 6.54 12.09 3.83
N ALA A 93 5.77 11.28 3.09
CA ALA A 93 5.74 9.84 3.27
C ALA A 93 5.48 9.07 1.98
N VAL A 94 5.95 7.83 1.98
CA VAL A 94 5.50 6.80 1.05
C VAL A 94 4.16 6.26 1.55
N THR A 95 3.17 6.21 0.67
CA THR A 95 1.88 5.57 0.90
C THR A 95 1.73 4.36 -0.01
N TYR A 96 1.02 3.36 0.50
CA TYR A 96 0.56 2.23 -0.30
C TYR A 96 -0.96 2.30 -0.38
N THR A 97 -1.51 2.27 -1.60
CA THR A 97 -2.94 2.42 -1.85
C THR A 97 -3.46 1.26 -2.69
N ARG A 98 -4.60 0.69 -2.29
CA ARG A 98 -5.35 -0.30 -3.05
C ARG A 98 -6.76 0.23 -3.31
N ARG A 99 -7.22 0.12 -4.55
CA ARG A 99 -8.61 0.42 -4.93
C ARG A 99 -9.42 -0.86 -4.98
N LEU A 100 -10.49 -0.92 -4.21
CA LEU A 100 -11.46 -2.02 -4.23
C LEU A 100 -12.75 -1.53 -4.92
N PRO A 101 -13.13 -2.07 -6.09
CA PRO A 101 -14.44 -1.82 -6.66
C PRO A 101 -15.52 -2.27 -5.67
N LEU A 102 -16.60 -1.49 -5.51
CA LEU A 102 -17.72 -1.91 -4.66
C LEU A 102 -18.56 -3.00 -5.33
N GLU A 103 -18.45 -3.17 -6.64
CA GLU A 103 -19.09 -4.27 -7.35
C GLU A 103 -18.61 -5.60 -6.77
N HIS A 104 -19.54 -6.36 -6.19
CA HIS A 104 -19.29 -7.62 -5.47
C HIS A 104 -18.48 -7.51 -4.17
N LEU A 105 -18.22 -6.32 -3.63
CA LEU A 105 -17.58 -6.19 -2.33
C LEU A 105 -18.58 -6.55 -1.22
N ASP A 106 -18.22 -7.54 -0.40
CA ASP A 106 -18.89 -7.90 0.84
C ASP A 106 -17.92 -7.86 2.03
N GLU A 107 -18.42 -8.07 3.24
CA GLU A 107 -17.63 -8.03 4.47
C GLU A 107 -16.49 -9.07 4.50
N ALA A 108 -16.69 -10.25 3.91
CA ALA A 108 -15.69 -11.32 3.91
C ALA A 108 -14.57 -11.04 2.90
N ILE A 109 -14.90 -10.44 1.77
CA ILE A 109 -13.93 -9.95 0.79
C ILE A 109 -13.16 -8.77 1.40
N LEU A 110 -13.85 -7.82 2.04
CA LEU A 110 -13.19 -6.68 2.68
C LEU A 110 -12.19 -7.14 3.75
N ASP A 111 -12.59 -8.06 4.63
CA ASP A 111 -11.71 -8.63 5.66
C ASP A 111 -10.43 -9.23 5.04
N ARG A 112 -10.59 -10.07 4.01
CA ARG A 112 -9.45 -10.64 3.28
C ARG A 112 -8.57 -9.57 2.63
N GLN A 113 -9.16 -8.53 2.05
CA GLN A 113 -8.41 -7.46 1.39
C GLN A 113 -7.66 -6.60 2.40
N VAL A 114 -8.22 -6.33 3.57
CA VAL A 114 -7.56 -5.62 4.66
C VAL A 114 -6.38 -6.44 5.17
N GLY A 115 -6.54 -7.76 5.39
CA GLY A 115 -5.43 -8.64 5.76
C GLY A 115 -4.29 -8.62 4.74
N ARG A 116 -4.60 -8.80 3.45
CA ARG A 116 -3.59 -8.71 2.36
C ARG A 116 -2.92 -7.34 2.30
N HIS A 117 -3.67 -6.27 2.57
CA HIS A 117 -3.15 -4.92 2.61
C HIS A 117 -2.12 -4.76 3.73
N VAL A 118 -2.41 -5.24 4.93
CA VAL A 118 -1.48 -5.23 6.07
C VAL A 118 -0.21 -6.03 5.73
N ASP A 119 -0.36 -7.28 5.27
CA ASP A 119 0.78 -8.13 4.87
C ASP A 119 1.66 -7.45 3.81
N THR A 120 1.04 -6.75 2.86
CA THR A 120 1.76 -6.02 1.81
C THR A 120 2.53 -4.84 2.40
N VAL A 121 1.92 -4.05 3.30
CA VAL A 121 2.60 -2.92 3.96
C VAL A 121 3.81 -3.39 4.76
N GLU A 122 3.69 -4.50 5.48
CA GLU A 122 4.81 -5.09 6.23
C GLU A 122 5.95 -5.54 5.31
N SER A 123 5.63 -6.24 4.22
CA SER A 123 6.61 -6.65 3.20
C SER A 123 7.32 -5.47 2.54
N LEU A 124 6.58 -4.39 2.26
CA LEU A 124 7.12 -3.14 1.72
C LEU A 124 8.07 -2.46 2.72
N ARG A 125 7.67 -2.38 3.99
CA ARG A 125 8.50 -1.85 5.07
C ARG A 125 9.81 -2.65 5.20
N ALA A 126 9.73 -3.98 5.14
CA ALA A 126 10.90 -4.85 5.19
C ALA A 126 11.84 -4.62 3.99
N SER A 127 11.30 -4.52 2.78
CA SER A 127 12.07 -4.24 1.56
C SER A 127 12.81 -2.89 1.63
N ILE A 128 12.14 -1.86 2.15
CA ILE A 128 12.73 -0.53 2.33
C ILE A 128 13.79 -0.53 3.44
N ALA A 129 13.56 -1.26 4.53
CA ALA A 129 14.56 -1.44 5.59
C ALA A 129 15.84 -2.11 5.05
N GLN A 130 15.67 -3.18 4.25
CA GLN A 130 16.79 -3.87 3.60
C GLN A 130 17.57 -2.95 2.65
N LEU A 131 16.89 -2.11 1.86
CA LEU A 131 17.55 -1.12 1.01
C LEU A 131 18.43 -0.18 1.83
N ARG A 132 17.95 0.29 2.98
CA ARG A 132 18.69 1.20 3.87
C ARG A 132 19.92 0.53 4.48
N GLU A 133 19.81 -0.73 4.87
CA GLU A 133 20.95 -1.52 5.38
C GLU A 133 22.02 -1.75 4.30
N GLN A 134 21.60 -1.99 3.05
CA GLN A 134 22.51 -2.14 1.91
C GLN A 134 23.21 -0.82 1.57
N ALA A 135 22.51 0.31 1.61
CA ALA A 135 23.11 1.63 1.39
C ALA A 135 24.16 1.99 2.45
N ALA A 136 24.00 1.49 3.68
CA ALA A 136 24.98 1.65 4.76
C ALA A 136 26.24 0.77 4.57
N THR A 137 26.20 -0.22 3.66
CA THR A 137 27.30 -1.15 3.40
C THR A 137 27.93 -0.85 2.04
N PRO A 138 29.18 -0.38 1.95
CA PRO A 138 29.78 0.00 0.68
C PRO A 138 29.97 -1.22 -0.23
N GLN A 139 29.21 -1.30 -1.31
CA GLN A 139 29.36 -2.32 -2.34
C GLN A 139 29.65 -1.69 -3.70
N ALA A 140 30.73 -2.12 -4.34
CA ALA A 140 31.09 -1.68 -5.69
C ALA A 140 30.03 -2.15 -6.70
N ALA A 141 29.40 -1.22 -7.38
CA ALA A 141 28.41 -1.51 -8.42
C ALA A 141 29.10 -2.18 -9.62
N ALA A 142 28.66 -3.40 -9.95
CA ALA A 142 28.95 -4.02 -11.24
C ALA A 142 27.80 -3.69 -12.20
N GLU A 143 28.10 -3.10 -13.35
CA GLU A 143 27.13 -2.80 -14.38
C GLU A 143 26.60 -4.10 -15.02
N ALA A 144 25.33 -4.41 -14.81
CA ALA A 144 24.64 -5.44 -15.57
C ALA A 144 24.11 -4.83 -16.88
N GLY A 145 24.82 -5.08 -17.98
CA GLY A 145 24.44 -4.64 -19.32
C GLY A 145 23.14 -5.28 -19.80
N TRP A 146 22.28 -4.46 -20.40
CA TRP A 146 20.90 -4.79 -20.80
C TRP A 146 20.77 -5.56 -22.12
N ASN A 147 21.69 -6.48 -22.45
CA ASN A 147 21.69 -7.16 -23.75
C ASN A 147 22.24 -8.59 -23.68
N ASP A 148 21.37 -9.61 -23.53
CA ASP A 148 21.56 -10.89 -24.25
C ASP A 148 20.32 -11.83 -24.32
N GLY A 149 19.09 -11.33 -24.52
CA GLY A 149 17.98 -12.30 -24.55
C GLY A 149 16.59 -11.93 -25.02
N MET A 150 16.28 -10.70 -25.42
CA MET A 150 14.92 -10.38 -25.87
C MET A 150 14.74 -10.57 -27.38
N LEU A 151 14.09 -11.70 -27.70
CA LEU A 151 13.18 -11.95 -28.83
C LEU A 151 13.64 -11.49 -30.22
N LYS A 152 14.25 -12.43 -30.96
CA LYS A 152 14.13 -12.44 -32.42
C LYS A 152 12.72 -12.89 -32.78
N ILE A 153 11.93 -11.96 -33.33
CA ILE A 153 10.70 -12.27 -34.09
C ILE A 153 11.08 -12.57 -35.53
#